data_AF-A0A7S3CHG6-F1
#
_entry.id   AF-A0A7S3CHG6-F1
#
_cell.length_a   1.000
_cell.length_b   1.000
_cell.length_c   1.000
_cell.angle_alpha   90.00
_cell.angle_beta   90.00
_cell.angle_gamma   90.00
#
_symmetry.space_group_name_H-M   'P 1'
#
loop_
_entity.id
_entity.type
_entity.pdbx_description
1 polymer ?
#
loop_
_entity_poly.entity_id
_entity_poly.type
_entity_poly.pdbx_seq_one_letter_code
_entity_poly.pdbx_strand_id
1 'polypeptide(L)'
;GASALQRKCAERDYPCAVVGVPKSIDNDILVIDKTFGFDTACQEGVKAINAAYVEASSAFRGVGLVKLMGRQSGFIAMNSSLASGEVDVCLIPETKFDLEGEAGLLSHIERTLEQKGHCVVVV
;
A
#
# COMPACT_ATOMS: atom_id res chain seq x y z
N GLY A 1 -7.16 10.22 23.98
CA GLY A 1 -7.36 8.85 23.47
C GLY A 1 -7.95 7.96 24.56
N ALA A 2 -8.32 6.72 24.21
CA ALA A 2 -9.01 5.78 25.10
C ALA A 2 -8.35 5.62 26.48
N SER A 3 -7.01 5.52 26.55
CA SER A 3 -6.28 5.40 27.83
C SER A 3 -6.44 6.62 28.74
N ALA A 4 -6.55 7.82 28.18
CA ALA A 4 -6.80 9.04 28.96
C ALA A 4 -8.22 9.07 29.53
N LEU A 5 -9.19 8.54 28.78
CA LEU A 5 -10.58 8.40 29.24
C LEU A 5 -10.67 7.38 30.39
N GLN A 6 -10.07 6.20 30.22
CA GLN A 6 -10.03 5.16 31.27
C GLN A 6 -9.46 5.72 32.58
N ARG A 7 -8.35 6.47 32.51
CA ARG A 7 -7.75 7.12 33.67
C ARG A 7 -8.70 8.11 34.35
N LYS A 8 -9.44 8.90 33.57
CA LYS A 8 -10.41 9.87 34.11
C LYS A 8 -11.64 9.21 34.74
N CYS A 9 -12.10 8.08 34.20
CA CYS A 9 -13.16 7.29 34.83
C CYS A 9 -12.70 6.73 36.17
N ALA A 10 -11.48 6.18 36.23
CA ALA A 10 -10.90 5.65 37.46
C ALA A 10 -10.67 6.73 38.54
N GLU A 11 -10.16 7.91 38.18
CA GLU A 11 -10.00 9.05 39.09
C GLU A 11 -11.31 9.50 39.75
N ARG A 12 -12.45 9.23 39.11
CA ARG A 12 -13.78 9.63 39.57
C ARG A 12 -14.58 8.50 40.20
N ASP A 13 -13.97 7.33 40.39
CA ASP A 13 -14.65 6.10 40.79
C ASP A 13 -15.92 5.82 39.97
N TYR A 14 -15.87 6.17 38.68
CA TYR A 14 -17.00 6.04 37.78
C TYR A 14 -16.98 4.64 37.15
N PRO A 15 -17.98 3.78 37.39
CA PRO A 15 -17.98 2.40 36.92
C PRO A 15 -18.21 2.35 35.40
N CYS A 16 -17.12 2.43 34.64
CA CYS A 16 -17.12 2.44 33.19
C CYS A 16 -15.91 1.67 32.65
N ALA A 17 -16.15 0.81 31.67
CA ALA A 17 -15.12 0.11 30.92
C ALA A 17 -14.85 0.84 29.59
N VAL A 18 -13.59 1.13 29.29
CA VAL A 18 -13.17 1.68 28.00
C VAL A 18 -12.45 0.57 27.20
N VAL A 19 -13.01 0.23 26.04
CA VAL A 19 -12.47 -0.81 25.15
C VAL A 19 -11.97 -0.19 23.86
N GLY A 20 -10.74 -0.52 23.46
CA GLY A 20 -10.16 -0.13 22.17
C GLY A 20 -10.28 -1.25 21.15
N VAL A 21 -10.79 -0.95 19.96
CA VAL A 21 -10.77 -1.87 18.82
C VAL A 21 -9.72 -1.38 17.82
N PRO A 22 -8.63 -2.13 17.59
CA PRO A 22 -7.50 -1.69 16.78
C PRO A 22 -7.89 -1.61 15.30
N LYS A 23 -7.87 -0.40 14.73
CA LYS A 23 -8.23 -0.13 13.33
C LYS A 23 -7.08 0.53 12.57
N SER A 24 -6.39 -0.25 11.75
CA SER A 24 -5.53 0.25 10.68
C SER A 24 -5.87 -0.48 9.39
N ILE A 25 -5.93 0.20 8.26
CA ILE A 25 -6.03 -0.51 6.98
C ILE A 25 -4.65 -0.96 6.51
N ASP A 26 -3.57 -0.34 7.00
CA ASP A 26 -2.20 -0.61 6.57
C ASP A 26 -1.65 -1.91 7.15
N ASN A 27 -2.36 -2.55 8.10
CA ASN A 27 -1.95 -3.76 8.82
C ASN A 27 -0.61 -3.64 9.57
N ASP A 28 -0.38 -2.47 10.16
CA ASP A 28 0.87 -2.06 10.82
C ASP A 28 0.80 -2.08 12.36
N ILE A 29 -0.23 -2.71 12.94
CA ILE A 29 -0.40 -2.79 14.40
C ILE A 29 0.37 -4.00 14.92
N LEU A 30 1.46 -3.74 15.67
CA LEU A 30 2.27 -4.78 16.30
C LEU A 30 1.40 -5.72 17.17
N VAL A 31 1.77 -7.01 17.21
CA VAL A 31 1.08 -8.07 17.98
C VAL A 31 -0.28 -8.50 17.39
N ILE A 32 -0.72 -7.87 16.29
CA ILE A 32 -1.93 -8.27 15.55
C ILE A 32 -1.51 -8.73 14.16
N ASP A 33 -1.77 -9.99 13.82
CA ASP A 33 -1.42 -10.52 12.49
C ASP A 33 -2.21 -9.84 11.37
N LYS A 34 -3.47 -9.49 11.67
CA LYS A 34 -4.41 -8.93 10.69
C LYS A 34 -5.41 -7.96 11.30
N THR A 35 -5.44 -6.74 10.77
CA THR A 35 -6.43 -5.72 11.12
C THR A 35 -7.63 -5.76 10.18
N PHE A 36 -8.80 -5.33 10.67
CA PHE A 36 -9.99 -5.28 9.84
C PHE A 36 -9.88 -4.15 8.80
N GLY A 37 -10.38 -4.44 7.59
CA GLY A 37 -10.33 -3.53 6.44
C GLY A 37 -9.10 -3.71 5.55
N PHE A 38 -8.04 -4.41 5.99
CA PHE A 38 -6.85 -4.69 5.18
C PHE A 38 -7.17 -5.48 3.91
N ASP A 39 -7.94 -6.58 4.02
CA ASP A 39 -8.30 -7.39 2.86
C ASP A 39 -9.10 -6.62 1.83
N THR A 40 -10.07 -5.84 2.29
CA THR A 40 -10.90 -5.01 1.42
C THR A 40 -10.04 -3.97 0.74
N ALA A 41 -9.08 -3.35 1.44
CA ALA A 41 -8.15 -2.40 0.84
C ALA A 41 -7.27 -3.07 -0.25
N CYS A 42 -6.80 -4.30 -0.02
CA CYS A 42 -6.04 -5.03 -1.03
C CYS A 42 -6.89 -5.39 -2.25
N GLN A 43 -8.14 -5.83 -2.05
CA GLN A 43 -9.06 -6.13 -3.15
C GLN A 43 -9.35 -4.90 -4.02
N GLU A 44 -9.56 -3.73 -3.40
CA GLU A 44 -9.71 -2.48 -4.16
C GLU A 44 -8.40 -2.05 -4.83
N GLY A 45 -7.26 -2.29 -4.18
CA GLY A 45 -5.93 -2.05 -4.77
C GLY A 45 -5.71 -2.86 -6.05
N VAL A 46 -6.06 -4.16 -6.05
CA VAL A 46 -5.99 -5.02 -7.25
C VAL A 46 -6.85 -4.47 -8.39
N LYS A 47 -8.08 -4.01 -8.10
CA LYS A 47 -8.94 -3.40 -9.12
C LYS A 47 -8.32 -2.16 -9.75
N ALA A 48 -7.73 -1.30 -8.92
CA ALA A 48 -7.04 -0.09 -9.38
C ALA A 48 -5.81 -0.42 -10.25
N ILE A 49 -5.03 -1.43 -9.85
CA ILE A 49 -3.88 -1.92 -10.63
C ILE A 49 -4.33 -2.44 -11.99
N ASN A 50 -5.37 -3.28 -12.03
CA ASN A 50 -5.86 -3.85 -13.28
C ASN A 50 -6.38 -2.77 -14.25
N ALA A 51 -7.03 -1.73 -13.73
CA ALA A 51 -7.43 -0.59 -14.56
C ALA A 51 -6.21 0.15 -15.14
N ALA A 52 -5.19 0.42 -14.33
CA ALA A 52 -3.96 1.06 -14.80
C ALA A 52 -3.19 0.21 -15.79
N TYR A 53 -3.20 -1.12 -15.65
CA TYR A 53 -2.62 -2.04 -16.61
C TYR A 53 -3.31 -1.93 -17.99
N VAL A 54 -4.64 -1.93 -18.02
CA VAL A 54 -5.41 -1.78 -19.27
C VAL A 54 -5.05 -0.45 -19.96
N GLU A 55 -5.01 0.66 -19.21
CA GLU A 55 -4.60 1.96 -19.74
C GLU A 55 -3.15 1.96 -20.26
N ALA A 56 -2.21 1.44 -19.47
CA ALA A 56 -0.79 1.39 -19.82
C ALA A 56 -0.54 0.55 -21.08
N SER A 57 -1.18 -0.62 -21.18
CA SER A 57 -1.04 -1.53 -22.32
C SER A 57 -1.67 -1.01 -23.62
N SER A 58 -2.63 -0.09 -23.51
CA SER A 58 -3.36 0.46 -24.65
C SER A 58 -2.64 1.66 -25.30
N ALA A 59 -1.68 2.26 -24.61
CA ALA A 59 -0.88 3.38 -25.11
C ALA A 59 0.52 2.93 -25.55
N PHE A 60 1.03 3.49 -26.66
CA PHE A 60 2.40 3.21 -27.10
C PHE A 60 3.40 3.71 -26.04
N ARG A 61 4.16 2.78 -25.43
CA ARG A 61 5.08 3.05 -24.32
C ARG A 61 4.35 3.67 -23.10
N GLY A 62 3.13 3.21 -22.83
CA GLY A 62 2.32 3.69 -21.73
C GLY A 62 2.87 3.31 -20.35
N VAL A 63 2.73 4.22 -19.38
CA VAL A 63 3.09 3.98 -17.98
C VAL A 63 1.86 4.21 -17.12
N GLY A 64 1.41 3.16 -16.43
CA GLY A 64 0.32 3.22 -15.46
C GLY A 64 0.89 3.41 -14.06
N LEU A 65 0.57 4.53 -13.40
CA LEU A 65 1.02 4.81 -12.04
C LEU A 65 -0.17 4.74 -11.07
N VAL A 66 -0.09 3.87 -10.07
CA VAL A 66 -1.14 3.65 -9.07
C VAL A 66 -0.62 3.95 -7.69
N LYS A 67 -1.18 4.96 -7.03
CA LYS A 67 -0.89 5.23 -5.62
C LYS A 67 -1.85 4.46 -4.71
N LEU A 68 -1.32 3.62 -3.84
CA LEU A 68 -2.07 2.89 -2.82
C LEU A 68 -1.83 3.46 -1.41
N MET A 69 -2.58 2.95 -0.45
CA MET A 69 -2.37 3.25 0.97
C MET A 69 -1.14 2.49 1.48
N GLY A 70 -0.52 2.99 2.55
CA GLY A 70 0.74 2.46 3.07
C GLY A 70 1.67 3.57 3.55
N ARG A 71 1.23 4.34 4.55
CA ARG A 71 1.94 5.56 4.96
C ARG A 71 3.34 5.26 5.52
N GLN A 72 3.42 4.24 6.36
CA GLN A 72 4.66 3.82 7.02
C GLN A 72 5.07 2.39 6.67
N SER A 73 4.18 1.64 6.01
CA SER A 73 4.41 0.26 5.62
C SER A 73 3.82 -0.04 4.24
N GLY A 74 4.52 -0.85 3.45
CA GLY A 74 4.13 -1.24 2.10
C GLY A 74 3.19 -2.45 2.01
N PHE A 75 2.54 -2.88 3.11
CA PHE A 75 1.77 -4.13 3.11
C PHE A 75 0.66 -4.17 2.06
N ILE A 76 -0.13 -3.10 1.93
CA ILE A 76 -1.20 -3.04 0.91
C ILE A 76 -0.58 -3.03 -0.49
N ALA A 77 0.44 -2.20 -0.72
CA ALA A 77 1.10 -2.10 -2.03
C ALA A 77 1.68 -3.45 -2.47
N MET A 78 2.42 -4.14 -1.59
CA MET A 78 3.01 -5.44 -1.86
C MET A 78 1.95 -6.53 -2.09
N ASN A 79 0.98 -6.66 -1.18
CA ASN A 79 -0.05 -7.72 -1.31
C ASN A 79 -0.94 -7.50 -2.54
N SER A 80 -1.31 -6.25 -2.84
CA SER A 80 -2.09 -5.93 -4.04
C SER A 80 -1.30 -6.20 -5.32
N SER A 81 0.00 -5.87 -5.34
CA SER A 81 0.88 -6.12 -6.49
C SER A 81 1.06 -7.61 -6.76
N LEU A 82 1.28 -8.42 -5.70
CA LEU A 82 1.41 -9.86 -5.81
C LEU A 82 0.08 -10.52 -6.24
N ALA A 83 -1.05 -10.02 -5.74
CA ALA A 83 -2.36 -10.55 -6.07
C ALA A 83 -2.82 -10.21 -7.50
N SER A 84 -2.44 -9.04 -8.04
CA SER A 84 -2.77 -8.69 -9.43
C SER A 84 -1.91 -9.41 -10.44
N GLY A 85 -0.60 -9.55 -10.18
CA GLY A 85 0.37 -10.13 -11.12
C GLY A 85 0.78 -9.21 -12.26
N GLU A 86 0.27 -7.97 -12.32
CA GLU A 86 0.48 -7.05 -13.45
C GLU A 86 1.52 -5.96 -13.17
N VAL A 87 2.00 -5.84 -11.93
CA VAL A 87 2.89 -4.76 -11.48
C VAL A 87 4.33 -5.05 -11.88
N ASP A 88 4.96 -4.13 -12.59
CA ASP A 88 6.38 -4.22 -12.98
C ASP A 88 7.30 -3.61 -11.91
N VAL A 89 6.84 -2.55 -11.22
CA VAL A 89 7.57 -1.91 -10.13
C VAL A 89 6.65 -1.65 -8.94
N CYS A 90 7.02 -2.15 -7.76
CA CYS A 90 6.33 -1.88 -6.50
C CYS A 90 7.25 -1.07 -5.58
N LEU A 91 6.90 0.20 -5.34
CA LEU A 91 7.62 1.08 -4.43
C LEU A 91 6.99 1.01 -3.04
N ILE A 92 7.81 0.79 -2.02
CA ILE A 92 7.36 0.66 -0.62
C ILE A 92 8.24 1.50 0.30
N PRO A 93 7.70 2.04 1.41
CA PRO A 93 8.46 2.90 2.31
C PRO A 93 9.66 2.21 2.99
N GLU A 94 9.67 0.89 3.06
CA GLU A 94 10.75 0.09 3.66
C GLU A 94 12.02 0.06 2.81
N THR A 95 11.92 0.29 1.50
CA THR A 95 13.04 0.16 0.57
C THR A 95 13.35 1.49 -0.10
N LYS A 96 14.57 1.99 0.11
CA LYS A 96 15.05 3.20 -0.59
C LYS A 96 15.41 2.88 -2.04
N PHE A 97 15.22 3.87 -2.91
CA PHE A 97 15.60 3.79 -4.31
C PHE A 97 16.09 5.16 -4.78
N ASP A 98 16.93 5.15 -5.81
CA ASP A 98 17.33 6.35 -6.55
C ASP A 98 16.47 6.47 -7.81
N LEU A 99 16.06 7.69 -8.14
CA LEU A 99 15.30 7.95 -9.38
C LEU A 99 16.18 7.77 -10.62
N GLU A 100 17.38 8.32 -10.57
CA GLU A 100 18.35 8.38 -11.66
C GLU A 100 19.50 7.38 -11.48
N GLY A 101 20.33 7.23 -12.51
CA GLY A 101 21.46 6.30 -12.53
C GLY A 101 21.12 4.96 -13.18
N GLU A 102 22.15 4.20 -13.56
CA GLU A 102 22.00 2.94 -14.31
C GLU A 102 21.15 1.88 -13.57
N ALA A 103 21.22 1.88 -12.24
CA ALA A 103 20.40 1.05 -11.36
C ALA A 103 19.16 1.77 -10.81
N GLY A 104 18.91 3.02 -11.23
CA GLY A 104 17.80 3.84 -10.78
C GLY A 104 16.45 3.41 -11.38
N LEU A 105 15.38 3.94 -10.80
CA LEU A 105 14.01 3.63 -11.20
C LEU A 105 13.74 3.96 -12.68
N LEU A 106 14.19 5.12 -13.15
CA LEU A 106 13.91 5.56 -14.52
C LEU A 106 14.57 4.64 -15.56
N SER A 107 15.84 4.27 -15.35
CA SER A 107 16.53 3.31 -16.22
C SER A 107 15.92 1.91 -16.17
N HIS A 108 15.33 1.50 -15.04
CA HIS A 108 14.53 0.27 -14.99
C HIS A 108 13.25 0.38 -15.83
N ILE A 109 12.49 1.47 -15.69
CA ILE A 109 11.26 1.69 -16.47
C ILE A 109 11.56 1.73 -17.97
N GLU A 110 12.63 2.41 -18.39
CA GLU A 110 13.03 2.47 -19.81
C GLU A 110 13.26 1.07 -20.40
N ARG A 111 14.02 0.21 -19.70
CA ARG A 111 14.25 -1.19 -20.12
C ARG A 111 12.94 -1.98 -20.18
N THR A 112 12.06 -1.81 -19.21
CA THR A 112 10.75 -2.47 -19.19
C THR A 112 9.90 -2.03 -20.38
N LEU A 113 9.88 -0.74 -20.70
CA LEU A 113 9.16 -0.21 -21.86
C LEU A 113 9.72 -0.75 -23.18
N GLU A 114 11.03 -0.95 -23.30
CA GLU A 114 11.65 -1.55 -24.49
C GLU A 114 11.30 -3.04 -24.66
N GLN A 115 11.17 -3.77 -23.55
CA GLN A 115 10.91 -5.23 -23.56
C GLN A 115 9.42 -5.57 -23.66
N LYS A 116 8.57 -4.86 -22.89
CA LYS A 116 7.14 -5.15 -22.71
C LYS A 116 6.21 -4.18 -23.45
N GLY A 117 6.72 -3.00 -23.83
CA GLY A 117 5.95 -1.95 -24.51
C GLY A 117 5.09 -1.08 -23.59
N HIS A 118 4.98 -1.43 -22.30
CA HIS A 118 4.28 -0.67 -21.26
C HIS A 118 4.87 -1.00 -19.88
N CYS A 119 4.53 -0.20 -18.87
CA CYS A 119 5.00 -0.42 -17.49
C CYS A 119 3.92 -0.04 -16.47
N VAL A 120 3.70 -0.86 -15.46
CA VAL A 120 2.80 -0.57 -14.33
C VAL A 120 3.62 -0.38 -13.05
N VAL A 121 3.45 0.78 -12.43
CA VAL A 121 4.16 1.18 -11.21
C VAL A 121 3.16 1.41 -10.09
N VAL A 122 3.38 0.76 -8.95
CA VAL A 122 2.64 0.99 -7.70
C VAL A 122 3.50 1.79 -6.73
N VAL A 123 2.89 2.77 -6.06
CA VAL A 123 3.54 3.66 -5.09
C VAL A 123 2.68 3.93 -3.85
#